data_AF-A0A6J5YJW1-F1
#
_entry.id   AF-A0A6J5YJW1-F1
#
_cell.length_a   1.000
_cell.length_b   1.000
_cell.length_c   1.000
_cell.angle_alpha   90.00
_cell.angle_beta   90.00
_cell.angle_gamma   90.00
#
_symmetry.space_group_name_H-M   'P 1'
#
loop_
_entity.id
_entity.type
_entity.pdbx_description
1 polymer ?
#
loop_
_entity_poly.entity_id
_entity_poly.type
_entity_poly.pdbx_seq_one_letter_code
_entity_poly.pdbx_strand_id
1 'polypeptide(L)'
;MIPGRSYKLSAWYTTTGTAEIVVYRKNAKGIWSYWTGGPVLRKTASWTQANFTTPLVPSDTVGISFGVALRSTGTLVTDDYAFSATPSATTTTSSSSTSSSTSSSTSTSTSTSTTTAPPVVNPVLFSESFTHPDGLMTNEYAFWNPSGAGRVVDPNWEMTSGSLFAVGGVGWTGIPDNRDPNATSSNGTDSAIFRMTTRRIDFSNVSVSVRLRHEGYVSTPTTPAVAWDGVHLFLRYVSEESLYYASVNRRDNTTQIKKKVPGGPSNGGTYYTLASGRFPVVKGVWQDVTATISDRSDGSVLIELFANGALVASAIDNGVGGPVLRSGRLGLRGDNSQFSFDDFIVRSFP
;
A
#
# COMPACT_ATOMS: atom_id res chain seq x y z
N MET A 1 13.05 1.92 -13.39
CA MET A 1 14.35 2.61 -13.27
C MET A 1 14.58 3.44 -14.51
N ILE A 2 15.25 4.60 -14.41
CA ILE A 2 15.48 5.48 -15.56
C ILE A 2 16.96 5.36 -15.97
N PRO A 3 17.28 4.80 -17.15
CA PRO A 3 18.62 4.86 -17.74
C PRO A 3 19.23 6.26 -17.70
N GLY A 4 20.51 6.35 -17.36
CA GLY A 4 21.24 7.62 -17.31
C GLY A 4 20.89 8.52 -16.11
N ARG A 5 20.10 8.05 -15.13
CA ARG A 5 19.93 8.72 -13.82
C ARG A 5 20.81 8.10 -12.75
N SER A 6 21.21 8.90 -11.75
CA SER A 6 21.80 8.44 -10.50
C SER A 6 20.79 8.48 -9.37
N TYR A 7 20.96 7.61 -8.37
CA TYR A 7 20.07 7.50 -7.23
C TYR A 7 20.85 7.66 -5.93
N LYS A 8 20.28 8.41 -4.97
CA LYS A 8 20.78 8.49 -3.60
C LYS A 8 20.17 7.37 -2.79
N LEU A 9 21.03 6.56 -2.19
CA LEU A 9 20.72 5.45 -1.32
C LEU A 9 21.18 5.81 0.10
N SER A 10 20.36 5.50 1.09
CA SER A 10 20.79 5.56 2.48
C SER A 10 20.21 4.42 3.28
N ALA A 11 20.85 4.10 4.39
CA ALA A 11 20.32 3.22 5.43
C ALA A 11 20.98 3.59 6.75
N TRP A 12 20.25 3.56 7.85
CA TRP A 12 20.86 3.61 9.17
C TRP A 12 21.41 2.24 9.55
N TYR A 13 22.55 2.22 10.24
CA TYR A 13 23.17 0.96 10.65
C TYR A 13 23.83 1.07 12.03
N THR A 14 23.84 -0.06 12.75
CA THR A 14 24.80 -0.39 13.80
C THR A 14 25.50 -1.69 13.41
N THR A 15 26.77 -1.83 13.76
CA THR A 15 27.50 -3.06 13.43
C THR A 15 28.69 -3.28 14.35
N THR A 16 28.97 -4.56 14.61
CA THR A 16 30.16 -5.00 15.36
C THR A 16 31.35 -5.35 14.46
N GLY A 17 31.14 -5.47 13.14
CA GLY A 17 32.16 -5.66 12.10
C GLY A 17 32.29 -4.44 11.17
N THR A 18 32.97 -4.59 10.04
CA THR A 18 32.91 -3.61 8.93
C THR A 18 31.78 -4.00 7.98
N ALA A 19 31.17 -3.01 7.31
CA ALA A 19 30.07 -3.22 6.38
C ALA A 19 30.21 -2.34 5.13
N GLU A 20 29.32 -2.48 4.15
CA GLU A 20 29.18 -1.57 3.01
C GLU A 20 27.75 -1.57 2.47
N ILE A 21 27.32 -0.50 1.80
CA ILE A 21 26.13 -0.56 0.95
C ILE A 21 26.47 -1.38 -0.29
N VAL A 22 25.68 -2.40 -0.59
CA VAL A 22 25.77 -3.22 -1.83
C VAL A 22 24.54 -3.00 -2.69
N VAL A 23 24.74 -2.88 -4.00
CA VAL A 23 23.66 -2.59 -4.96
C VAL A 23 23.65 -3.65 -6.04
N TYR A 24 22.48 -4.24 -6.28
CA TYR A 24 22.21 -5.19 -7.35
C TYR A 24 21.31 -4.55 -8.40
N ARG A 25 21.50 -4.94 -9.66
CA ARG A 25 20.65 -4.51 -10.77
C ARG A 25 20.00 -5.71 -11.45
N LYS A 26 18.76 -5.53 -11.89
CA LYS A 26 18.03 -6.44 -12.78
C LYS A 26 18.20 -5.93 -14.20
N ASN A 27 18.79 -6.72 -15.08
CA ASN A 27 18.86 -6.38 -16.50
C ASN A 27 17.52 -6.64 -17.21
N ALA A 28 17.37 -6.19 -18.46
CA ALA A 28 16.15 -6.35 -19.25
C ALA A 28 15.75 -7.82 -19.51
N LYS A 29 16.66 -8.78 -19.34
CA LYS A 29 16.38 -10.22 -19.39
C LYS A 29 15.91 -10.79 -18.04
N GLY A 30 15.77 -9.93 -17.03
CA GLY A 30 15.31 -10.29 -15.69
C GLY A 30 16.39 -10.84 -14.76
N ILE A 31 17.66 -10.85 -15.15
CA ILE A 31 18.76 -11.41 -14.36
C ILE A 31 19.27 -10.38 -13.35
N TRP A 32 19.34 -10.77 -12.07
CA TRP A 32 19.96 -9.99 -11.01
C TRP A 32 21.47 -10.23 -10.96
N SER A 33 22.24 -9.15 -10.88
CA SER A 33 23.69 -9.21 -10.73
C SER A 33 24.17 -8.08 -9.82
N TYR A 34 25.26 -8.32 -9.08
CA TYR A 34 25.94 -7.26 -8.35
C TYR A 34 26.33 -6.15 -9.33
N TRP A 35 26.06 -4.90 -8.95
CA TRP A 35 26.34 -3.75 -9.78
C TRP A 35 27.46 -2.88 -9.22
N THR A 36 27.32 -2.43 -7.98
CA THR A 36 28.27 -1.51 -7.34
C THR A 36 28.11 -1.55 -5.82
N GLY A 37 29.06 -0.99 -5.09
CA GLY A 37 28.99 -0.79 -3.64
C GLY A 37 29.51 0.57 -3.19
N GLY A 38 29.12 0.96 -1.98
CA GLY A 38 29.57 2.16 -1.32
C GLY A 38 30.90 2.01 -0.58
N PRO A 39 31.41 3.07 0.06
CA PRO A 39 32.61 3.00 0.86
C PRO A 39 32.42 2.08 2.09
N VAL A 40 33.54 1.61 2.65
CA VAL A 40 33.53 0.78 3.87
C VAL A 40 32.97 1.58 5.04
N LEU A 41 31.93 1.02 5.64
CA LEU A 41 31.27 1.49 6.84
C LEU A 41 31.97 0.92 8.08
N ARG A 42 32.31 1.81 9.02
CA ARG A 42 33.04 1.44 10.24
C ARG A 42 32.10 0.86 11.30
N LYS A 43 32.70 0.05 12.20
CA LYS A 43 32.05 -0.45 13.42
C LYS A 43 31.44 0.71 14.20
N THR A 44 30.19 0.57 14.62
CA THR A 44 29.51 1.55 15.46
C THR A 44 28.42 0.89 16.30
N ALA A 45 28.39 1.25 17.59
CA ALA A 45 27.32 0.88 18.51
C ALA A 45 26.17 1.89 18.51
N SER A 46 26.41 3.10 17.99
CA SER A 46 25.40 4.14 17.83
C SER A 46 24.90 4.14 16.39
N TRP A 47 23.58 4.29 16.22
CA TRP A 47 22.97 4.41 14.89
C TRP A 47 23.71 5.48 14.08
N THR A 48 24.22 5.07 12.92
CA THR A 48 24.94 5.93 11.97
C THR A 48 24.31 5.78 10.60
N GLN A 49 24.14 6.87 9.85
CA GLN A 49 23.56 6.79 8.51
C GLN A 49 24.64 6.49 7.46
N ALA A 50 24.52 5.34 6.80
CA ALA A 50 25.23 5.06 5.57
C ALA A 50 24.54 5.78 4.40
N ASN A 51 25.34 6.41 3.56
CA ASN A 51 24.86 7.11 2.37
C ASN A 51 25.72 6.71 1.17
N PHE A 52 25.09 6.46 0.03
CA PHE A 52 25.76 6.14 -1.21
C PHE A 52 24.97 6.67 -2.41
N THR A 53 25.64 7.36 -3.34
CA THR A 53 25.01 7.75 -4.61
C THR A 53 25.48 6.79 -5.70
N THR A 54 24.55 6.17 -6.40
CA THR A 54 24.88 5.23 -7.47
C THR A 54 25.55 5.96 -8.65
N PRO A 55 26.41 5.27 -9.41
CA PRO A 55 26.74 5.68 -10.77
C PRO A 55 25.48 5.82 -11.63
N LEU A 56 25.62 6.37 -12.84
CA LEU A 56 24.52 6.46 -13.79
C LEU A 56 23.98 5.06 -14.09
N VAL A 57 22.65 4.91 -14.01
CA VAL A 57 21.97 3.63 -14.25
C VAL A 57 22.19 3.20 -15.71
N PRO A 58 22.74 2.01 -15.96
CA PRO A 58 22.98 1.52 -17.32
C PRO A 58 21.69 1.28 -18.09
N SER A 59 21.75 1.42 -19.41
CA SER A 59 20.56 1.41 -20.28
C SER A 59 19.77 0.11 -20.27
N ASP A 60 20.40 -1.01 -19.93
CA ASP A 60 19.76 -2.32 -19.83
C ASP A 60 19.12 -2.59 -18.45
N THR A 61 19.16 -1.63 -17.53
CA THR A 61 18.69 -1.83 -16.15
C THR A 61 17.21 -1.54 -16.02
N VAL A 62 16.43 -2.55 -15.64
CA VAL A 62 14.98 -2.43 -15.41
C VAL A 62 14.62 -2.38 -13.92
N GLY A 63 15.52 -2.81 -13.04
CA GLY A 63 15.31 -2.79 -11.58
C GLY A 63 16.61 -2.64 -10.81
N ILE A 64 16.53 -2.12 -9.60
CA ILE A 64 17.65 -2.03 -8.64
C ILE A 64 17.17 -2.49 -7.28
N SER A 65 18.01 -3.23 -6.56
CA SER A 65 17.88 -3.46 -5.13
C SER A 65 19.18 -3.08 -4.44
N PHE A 66 19.12 -2.75 -3.16
CA PHE A 66 20.32 -2.50 -2.37
C PHE A 66 20.12 -2.92 -0.92
N GLY A 67 21.22 -3.11 -0.22
CA GLY A 67 21.25 -3.49 1.19
C GLY A 67 22.54 -3.00 1.84
N VAL A 68 22.67 -3.13 3.15
CA VAL A 68 23.97 -3.06 3.83
C VAL A 68 24.44 -4.48 4.11
N ALA A 69 25.67 -4.81 3.73
CA ALA A 69 26.24 -6.14 3.90
C ALA A 69 27.51 -6.08 4.75
N LEU A 70 27.71 -7.08 5.61
CA LEU A 70 28.93 -7.25 6.38
C LEU A 70 30.10 -7.60 5.45
N ARG A 71 31.25 -6.97 5.68
CA ARG A 71 32.54 -7.27 5.03
C ARG A 71 33.49 -8.06 5.92
N SER A 72 33.18 -8.17 7.20
CA SER A 72 33.91 -8.97 8.18
C SER A 72 32.92 -9.65 9.12
N THR A 73 33.36 -10.69 9.83
CA THR A 73 32.54 -11.34 10.87
C THR A 73 32.02 -10.32 11.88
N GLY A 74 30.72 -10.39 12.18
CA GLY A 74 30.06 -9.50 13.10
C GLY A 74 28.54 -9.62 13.00
N THR A 75 27.88 -8.70 13.69
CA THR A 75 26.44 -8.45 13.64
C THR A 75 26.21 -7.12 12.96
N LEU A 76 25.14 -7.03 12.20
CA LEU A 76 24.71 -5.84 11.49
C LEU A 76 23.21 -5.69 11.73
N VAL A 77 22.82 -4.55 12.27
CA VAL A 77 21.42 -4.14 12.38
C VAL A 77 21.26 -2.92 11.50
N THR A 78 20.27 -2.94 10.61
CA THR A 78 20.04 -1.87 9.64
C THR A 78 18.61 -1.44 9.72
N ASP A 79 18.37 -0.15 9.48
CA ASP A 79 17.04 0.43 9.47
C ASP A 79 16.97 1.59 8.46
N ASP A 80 15.78 2.17 8.28
CA ASP A 80 15.61 3.47 7.61
C ASP A 80 16.25 3.55 6.21
N TYR A 81 15.96 2.54 5.38
CA TYR A 81 16.40 2.51 4.00
C TYR A 81 15.67 3.58 3.19
N ALA A 82 16.41 4.44 2.50
CA ALA A 82 15.85 5.42 1.57
C ALA A 82 16.46 5.26 0.18
N PHE A 83 15.61 5.46 -0.83
CA PHE A 83 15.96 5.39 -2.24
C PHE A 83 15.29 6.56 -2.94
N SER A 84 16.08 7.47 -3.51
CA SER A 84 15.54 8.64 -4.22
C SER A 84 16.34 8.93 -5.48
N ALA A 85 15.66 9.43 -6.52
CA ALA A 85 16.36 9.93 -7.70
C ALA A 85 17.16 11.18 -7.30
N THR A 86 18.41 11.28 -7.77
CA THR A 86 19.13 12.55 -7.67
C THR A 86 18.39 13.58 -8.52
N PRO A 87 18.22 14.84 -8.05
CA PRO A 87 17.62 15.90 -8.86
C PRO A 87 18.29 15.88 -10.24
N SER A 88 17.47 15.91 -11.30
CA SER A 88 18.02 16.10 -12.63
C SER A 88 18.74 17.43 -12.61
N ALA A 89 20.02 17.45 -13.01
CA ALA A 89 20.67 18.72 -13.31
C ALA A 89 19.83 19.38 -14.40
N THR A 90 18.99 20.33 -14.03
CA THR A 90 18.47 21.29 -14.99
C THR A 90 19.71 21.90 -15.60
N THR A 91 19.93 21.66 -16.89
CA THR A 91 20.86 22.44 -17.67
C THR A 91 20.30 23.86 -17.70
N THR A 92 20.56 24.62 -16.65
CA THR A 92 20.49 26.07 -16.72
C THR A 92 21.69 26.44 -17.55
N THR A 93 21.43 26.74 -18.82
CA THR A 93 22.36 27.46 -19.68
C THR A 93 22.58 28.82 -19.03
N SER A 94 23.57 28.91 -18.14
CA SER A 94 23.98 30.17 -17.55
C SER A 94 24.78 30.94 -18.60
N SER A 95 24.10 31.83 -19.31
CA SER A 95 24.74 32.91 -20.05
C SER A 95 25.48 33.78 -19.03
N SER A 96 26.80 33.83 -19.18
CA SER A 96 27.69 34.69 -18.40
C SER A 96 27.33 36.15 -18.58
N SER A 97 27.05 36.84 -17.47
CA SER A 97 27.28 38.28 -17.38
C SER A 97 27.86 38.62 -16.01
N THR A 98 29.12 39.03 -16.06
CA THR A 98 29.92 39.58 -14.97
C THR A 98 29.27 40.88 -14.50
N SER A 99 29.00 41.00 -13.20
CA SER A 99 29.01 42.28 -12.49
C SER A 99 29.23 42.07 -11.00
N SER A 100 30.35 42.62 -10.56
CA SER A 100 30.87 42.72 -9.20
C SER A 100 30.12 43.75 -8.37
N SER A 101 29.81 43.40 -7.12
CA SER A 101 29.78 44.38 -6.02
C SER A 101 29.88 43.69 -4.65
N THR A 102 30.96 44.04 -3.97
CA THR A 102 31.27 43.90 -2.55
C THR A 102 30.10 44.30 -1.65
N SER A 103 29.82 43.52 -0.60
CA SER A 103 29.44 44.03 0.74
C SER A 103 29.43 42.89 1.75
N SER A 104 30.27 43.06 2.76
CA SER A 104 30.40 42.29 3.99
C SER A 104 29.23 42.53 4.94
N SER A 105 28.68 41.45 5.51
CA SER A 105 27.99 41.49 6.80
C SER A 105 28.13 40.15 7.52
N THR A 106 28.93 40.15 8.57
CA THR A 106 29.00 39.11 9.59
C THR A 106 27.68 39.08 10.35
N SER A 107 26.94 37.99 10.26
CA SER A 107 25.81 37.70 11.13
C SER A 107 25.99 36.31 11.73
N THR A 108 26.45 36.30 12.99
CA THR A 108 26.50 35.15 13.88
C THR A 108 25.07 34.71 14.18
N SER A 109 24.57 33.71 13.47
CA SER A 109 23.32 33.04 13.82
C SER A 109 23.62 31.87 14.76
N THR A 110 23.41 32.09 16.05
CA THR A 110 23.30 31.03 17.05
C THR A 110 22.07 30.19 16.72
N SER A 111 22.26 29.09 15.98
CA SER A 111 21.20 28.12 15.71
C SER A 111 21.00 27.27 16.96
N THR A 112 19.99 27.60 17.75
CA THR A 112 19.42 26.68 18.74
C THR A 112 18.88 25.47 17.99
N SER A 113 19.65 24.37 18.02
CA SER A 113 19.24 23.08 17.47
C SER A 113 18.14 22.50 18.35
N THR A 114 16.88 22.84 18.07
CA THR A 114 15.76 21.99 18.48
C THR A 114 15.88 20.69 17.70
N THR A 115 16.35 19.64 18.38
CA THR A 115 16.35 18.26 17.87
C THR A 115 14.89 17.84 17.69
N THR A 116 14.32 18.09 16.51
CA THR A 116 13.11 17.42 16.07
C THR A 116 13.48 15.95 15.86
N ALA A 117 12.82 15.05 16.58
CA ALA A 117 12.95 13.61 16.35
C ALA A 117 12.72 13.32 14.85
N PRO A 118 13.58 12.53 14.18
CA PRO A 118 13.38 12.19 12.78
C PRO A 118 12.06 11.44 12.60
N PRO A 119 11.36 11.61 11.47
CA PRO A 119 10.06 10.99 11.23
C PRO A 119 10.19 9.46 11.21
N VAL A 120 9.32 8.78 11.96
CA VAL A 120 9.18 7.32 11.97
C VAL A 120 8.77 6.86 10.56
N VAL A 121 9.65 6.15 9.84
CA VAL A 121 9.29 5.56 8.54
C VAL A 121 8.84 4.12 8.75
N ASN A 122 7.57 3.86 8.54
CA ASN A 122 6.99 2.55 8.76
C ASN A 122 7.36 1.53 7.63
N PRO A 123 7.98 0.37 7.95
CA PRO A 123 8.28 -0.71 7.00
C PRO A 123 7.11 -1.15 6.11
N VAL A 124 7.37 -1.49 4.84
CA VAL A 124 6.38 -2.15 3.97
C VAL A 124 6.27 -3.63 4.34
N LEU A 125 5.05 -4.10 4.61
CA LEU A 125 4.75 -5.49 4.95
C LEU A 125 4.19 -6.29 3.77
N PHE A 126 3.51 -5.60 2.85
CA PHE A 126 2.90 -6.18 1.66
C PHE A 126 2.70 -5.06 0.63
N SER A 127 2.84 -5.38 -0.65
CA SER A 127 2.55 -4.44 -1.73
C SER A 127 2.10 -5.16 -2.99
N GLU A 128 1.11 -4.62 -3.67
CA GLU A 128 0.71 -5.01 -5.02
C GLU A 128 0.59 -3.74 -5.90
N SER A 129 1.20 -3.81 -7.08
CA SER A 129 1.27 -2.72 -8.07
C SER A 129 0.52 -3.05 -9.36
N PHE A 130 -0.08 -4.25 -9.43
CA PHE A 130 -0.86 -4.73 -10.57
C PHE A 130 -0.15 -4.67 -11.93
N THR A 131 1.19 -4.65 -11.93
CA THR A 131 2.05 -4.64 -13.13
C THR A 131 2.12 -6.00 -13.85
N HIS A 132 1.06 -6.79 -13.71
CA HIS A 132 0.89 -8.09 -14.35
C HIS A 132 0.44 -7.91 -15.81
N PRO A 133 0.61 -8.93 -16.67
CA PRO A 133 -0.02 -8.93 -17.98
C PRO A 133 -1.54 -8.77 -17.88
N ASP A 134 -2.13 -8.10 -18.87
CA ASP A 134 -3.58 -7.91 -18.92
C ASP A 134 -4.32 -9.25 -18.88
N GLY A 135 -5.25 -9.40 -17.94
CA GLY A 135 -6.04 -10.61 -17.79
C GLY A 135 -6.58 -10.82 -16.37
N LEU A 136 -7.23 -11.97 -16.20
CA LEU A 136 -7.72 -12.42 -14.90
C LEU A 136 -6.54 -12.78 -14.00
N MET A 137 -6.53 -12.26 -12.77
CA MET A 137 -5.57 -12.66 -11.72
C MET A 137 -6.12 -13.80 -10.87
N THR A 138 -7.39 -13.69 -10.47
CA THR A 138 -8.14 -14.72 -9.72
C THR A 138 -9.63 -14.35 -9.71
N ASN A 139 -10.50 -15.28 -9.32
CA ASN A 139 -11.93 -15.04 -9.16
C ASN A 139 -12.54 -15.96 -8.10
N GLU A 140 -13.84 -15.79 -7.84
CA GLU A 140 -14.55 -16.65 -6.89
C GLU A 140 -14.68 -18.11 -7.36
N TYR A 141 -14.69 -18.37 -8.67
CA TYR A 141 -14.66 -19.74 -9.18
C TYR A 141 -13.44 -20.48 -8.63
N ALA A 142 -12.26 -19.86 -8.67
CA ALA A 142 -11.03 -20.45 -8.16
C ALA A 142 -11.07 -20.71 -6.64
N PHE A 143 -11.81 -19.90 -5.88
CA PHE A 143 -12.00 -20.08 -4.45
C PHE A 143 -12.96 -21.24 -4.13
N TRP A 144 -14.13 -21.27 -4.77
CA TRP A 144 -15.16 -22.27 -4.52
C TRP A 144 -14.90 -23.62 -5.20
N ASN A 145 -13.98 -23.66 -6.18
CA ASN A 145 -13.59 -24.88 -6.89
C ASN A 145 -12.08 -25.17 -6.71
N PRO A 146 -11.63 -25.53 -5.50
CA PRO A 146 -10.21 -25.71 -5.20
C PRO A 146 -9.55 -26.91 -5.89
N SER A 147 -10.31 -27.74 -6.59
CA SER A 147 -9.83 -28.82 -7.47
C SER A 147 -10.31 -28.66 -8.92
N GLY A 148 -10.96 -27.52 -9.24
CA GLY A 148 -11.53 -27.24 -10.56
C GLY A 148 -10.45 -27.06 -11.63
N ALA A 149 -10.68 -27.62 -12.81
CA ALA A 149 -9.80 -27.46 -13.96
C ALA A 149 -9.85 -26.02 -14.51
N GLY A 150 -8.72 -25.53 -15.01
CA GLY A 150 -8.64 -24.22 -15.68
C GLY A 150 -8.79 -23.00 -14.77
N ARG A 151 -8.91 -23.18 -13.45
CA ARG A 151 -8.97 -22.07 -12.50
C ARG A 151 -7.72 -21.19 -12.60
N VAL A 152 -7.92 -19.89 -12.45
CA VAL A 152 -6.83 -18.91 -12.34
C VAL A 152 -6.65 -18.57 -10.87
N VAL A 153 -5.47 -18.84 -10.32
CA VAL A 153 -5.15 -18.62 -8.91
C VAL A 153 -4.04 -17.59 -8.76
N ASP A 154 -4.21 -16.71 -7.79
CA ASP A 154 -3.19 -15.73 -7.42
C ASP A 154 -2.51 -16.14 -6.09
N PRO A 155 -1.17 -15.97 -5.95
CA PRO A 155 -0.45 -16.30 -4.72
C PRO A 155 -0.68 -15.32 -3.57
N ASN A 156 -1.17 -14.11 -3.86
CA ASN A 156 -1.38 -13.03 -2.89
C ASN A 156 -2.86 -12.82 -2.58
N TRP A 157 -3.74 -13.10 -3.54
CA TRP A 157 -5.16 -12.78 -3.47
C TRP A 157 -6.05 -14.02 -3.50
N GLU A 158 -7.16 -13.94 -2.77
CA GLU A 158 -8.29 -14.85 -2.88
C GLU A 158 -9.59 -14.05 -2.94
N MET A 159 -10.62 -14.63 -3.56
CA MET A 159 -11.89 -13.95 -3.77
C MET A 159 -13.04 -14.83 -3.37
N THR A 160 -13.86 -14.39 -2.42
CA THR A 160 -15.10 -15.11 -2.08
C THR A 160 -16.28 -14.72 -2.97
N SER A 161 -16.11 -13.69 -3.79
CA SER A 161 -17.12 -13.11 -4.67
C SER A 161 -16.45 -12.22 -5.71
N GLY A 162 -16.87 -12.31 -6.97
CA GLY A 162 -16.39 -11.43 -8.02
C GLY A 162 -15.12 -11.93 -8.74
N SER A 163 -14.55 -11.06 -9.58
CA SER A 163 -13.37 -11.34 -10.40
C SER A 163 -12.36 -10.19 -10.34
N LEU A 164 -11.08 -10.52 -10.14
CA LEU A 164 -9.98 -9.56 -10.10
C LEU A 164 -9.18 -9.64 -11.40
N PHE A 165 -9.09 -8.52 -12.10
CA PHE A 165 -8.28 -8.39 -13.30
C PHE A 165 -7.09 -7.45 -13.05
N ALA A 166 -5.98 -7.71 -13.74
CA ALA A 166 -4.99 -6.69 -14.04
C ALA A 166 -5.26 -6.20 -15.46
N VAL A 167 -5.42 -4.89 -15.66
CA VAL A 167 -5.63 -4.30 -16.98
C VAL A 167 -4.91 -2.96 -17.05
N GLY A 168 -4.02 -2.78 -18.01
CA GLY A 168 -3.29 -1.52 -18.18
C GLY A 168 -2.39 -1.17 -16.99
N GLY A 169 -1.92 -2.18 -16.26
CA GLY A 169 -1.10 -2.02 -15.07
C GLY A 169 -1.85 -1.61 -13.81
N VAL A 170 -3.19 -1.74 -13.77
CA VAL A 170 -4.00 -1.50 -12.57
C VAL A 170 -4.90 -2.68 -12.25
N GLY A 171 -5.25 -2.86 -10.99
CA GLY A 171 -6.30 -3.77 -10.55
C GLY A 171 -7.67 -3.26 -11.01
N TRP A 172 -8.54 -4.16 -11.42
CA TRP A 172 -9.87 -3.82 -11.91
C TRP A 172 -10.90 -4.89 -11.54
N THR A 173 -12.11 -4.45 -11.19
CA THR A 173 -13.23 -5.33 -10.84
C THR A 173 -13.88 -6.03 -12.03
N GLY A 174 -13.52 -5.67 -13.26
CA GLY A 174 -14.39 -5.91 -14.40
C GLY A 174 -15.57 -4.93 -14.44
N ILE A 175 -16.47 -5.11 -15.41
CA ILE A 175 -17.79 -4.47 -15.40
C ILE A 175 -18.66 -5.29 -14.44
N PRO A 176 -19.12 -4.72 -13.31
CA PRO A 176 -19.94 -5.46 -12.35
C PRO A 176 -21.22 -6.00 -12.98
N ASP A 177 -21.45 -7.30 -12.81
CA ASP A 177 -22.68 -8.01 -13.14
C ASP A 177 -23.07 -8.95 -11.98
N ASN A 178 -24.11 -9.75 -12.15
CA ASN A 178 -24.57 -10.76 -11.18
C ASN A 178 -24.53 -12.18 -11.75
N ARG A 179 -23.56 -12.45 -12.65
CA ARG A 179 -23.42 -13.74 -13.28
C ARG A 179 -22.20 -14.47 -12.71
N ASP A 180 -22.45 -15.62 -12.12
CA ASP A 180 -21.40 -16.53 -11.64
C ASP A 180 -20.31 -16.71 -12.69
N PRO A 181 -19.05 -16.35 -12.38
CA PRO A 181 -17.95 -16.46 -13.32
C PRO A 181 -17.58 -17.92 -13.52
N ASN A 182 -17.26 -18.28 -14.75
CA ASN A 182 -16.55 -19.51 -15.07
C ASN A 182 -15.06 -19.37 -14.68
N ALA A 183 -14.28 -20.42 -14.92
CA ALA A 183 -12.87 -20.46 -14.53
C ALA A 183 -12.01 -19.29 -15.06
N THR A 184 -12.43 -18.62 -16.12
CA THR A 184 -11.71 -17.52 -16.77
C THR A 184 -12.48 -16.19 -16.74
N SER A 185 -13.62 -16.13 -16.04
CA SER A 185 -14.54 -14.97 -16.02
C SER A 185 -14.94 -14.46 -17.41
N SER A 186 -14.96 -15.35 -18.42
CA SER A 186 -15.28 -14.97 -19.81
C SER A 186 -16.78 -14.84 -20.07
N ASN A 187 -17.61 -15.36 -19.16
CA ASN A 187 -19.07 -15.30 -19.22
C ASN A 187 -19.68 -14.17 -18.37
N GLY A 188 -18.95 -13.67 -17.38
CA GLY A 188 -19.43 -12.72 -16.37
C GLY A 188 -18.41 -12.59 -15.23
N THR A 189 -18.63 -11.63 -14.34
CA THR A 189 -17.67 -11.28 -13.29
C THR A 189 -18.20 -11.47 -11.87
N ASP A 190 -19.53 -11.49 -11.69
CA ASP A 190 -20.27 -11.37 -10.42
C ASP A 190 -19.78 -10.21 -9.52
N SER A 191 -19.15 -9.20 -10.11
CA SER A 191 -18.49 -8.15 -9.32
C SER A 191 -19.44 -7.06 -8.84
N ALA A 192 -20.76 -7.24 -8.98
CA ALA A 192 -21.74 -6.43 -8.26
C ALA A 192 -21.57 -6.56 -6.74
N ILE A 193 -21.08 -7.72 -6.27
CA ILE A 193 -20.45 -7.88 -4.96
C ILE A 193 -19.02 -8.36 -5.18
N PHE A 194 -18.07 -7.44 -5.15
CA PHE A 194 -16.64 -7.77 -5.24
C PHE A 194 -16.10 -8.01 -3.83
N ARG A 195 -15.48 -9.16 -3.53
CA ARG A 195 -14.83 -9.45 -2.24
C ARG A 195 -13.47 -10.08 -2.44
N MET A 196 -12.42 -9.28 -2.27
CA MET A 196 -11.02 -9.69 -2.40
C MET A 196 -10.30 -9.56 -1.05
N THR A 197 -9.57 -10.60 -0.65
CA THR A 197 -8.71 -10.59 0.54
C THR A 197 -7.31 -11.07 0.23
N THR A 198 -6.33 -10.59 0.99
CA THR A 198 -4.99 -11.16 1.00
C THR A 198 -5.04 -12.61 1.45
N ARG A 199 -4.16 -13.46 0.89
CA ARG A 199 -3.88 -14.82 1.40
C ARG A 199 -3.17 -14.79 2.75
N ARG A 200 -2.35 -13.76 2.96
CA ARG A 200 -1.69 -13.47 4.24
C ARG A 200 -2.72 -13.02 5.29
N ILE A 201 -2.60 -13.53 6.51
CA ILE A 201 -3.65 -13.46 7.56
C ILE A 201 -3.24 -12.74 8.86
N ASP A 202 -1.98 -12.33 8.98
CA ASP A 202 -1.33 -11.91 10.22
C ASP A 202 -1.13 -10.39 10.32
N PHE A 203 -1.92 -9.58 9.60
CA PHE A 203 -1.82 -8.12 9.69
C PHE A 203 -2.49 -7.63 10.99
N SER A 204 -1.70 -7.00 11.86
CA SER A 204 -2.14 -6.43 13.14
C SER A 204 -2.22 -4.90 13.10
N ASN A 205 -1.15 -4.20 13.48
CA ASN A 205 -1.05 -2.73 13.44
C ASN A 205 -0.47 -2.32 12.08
N VAL A 206 -1.31 -1.73 11.24
CA VAL A 206 -0.96 -1.43 9.85
C VAL A 206 -1.56 -0.13 9.34
N SER A 207 -0.88 0.46 8.36
CA SER A 207 -1.45 1.43 7.43
C SER A 207 -1.62 0.73 6.09
N VAL A 208 -2.82 0.78 5.52
CA VAL A 208 -3.16 0.25 4.21
C VAL A 208 -3.49 1.43 3.31
N SER A 209 -2.73 1.62 2.24
CA SER A 209 -2.96 2.64 1.23
C SER A 209 -3.32 1.99 -0.10
N VAL A 210 -4.23 2.62 -0.84
CA VAL A 210 -4.67 2.23 -2.18
C VAL A 210 -4.93 3.50 -2.96
N ARG A 211 -4.44 3.56 -4.20
CA ARG A 211 -4.95 4.49 -5.19
C ARG A 211 -6.22 3.90 -5.77
N LEU A 212 -7.33 4.62 -5.67
CA LEU A 212 -8.65 4.14 -6.08
C LEU A 212 -9.20 5.07 -7.15
N ARG A 213 -9.83 4.52 -8.18
CA ARG A 213 -10.62 5.27 -9.16
C ARG A 213 -11.98 4.60 -9.30
N HIS A 214 -13.01 5.27 -8.82
CA HIS A 214 -14.39 4.79 -8.93
C HIS A 214 -14.97 5.20 -10.28
N GLU A 215 -15.35 4.25 -11.12
CA GLU A 215 -15.89 4.57 -12.44
C GLU A 215 -17.39 4.87 -12.37
N GLY A 216 -18.11 4.14 -11.52
CA GLY A 216 -19.53 4.35 -11.36
C GLY A 216 -20.20 3.30 -10.50
N TYR A 217 -21.46 3.58 -10.18
CA TYR A 217 -22.32 2.61 -9.51
C TYR A 217 -23.09 1.80 -10.53
N VAL A 218 -23.28 0.52 -10.24
CA VAL A 218 -24.20 -0.35 -10.95
C VAL A 218 -25.42 -0.65 -10.07
N SER A 219 -26.34 -1.44 -10.61
CA SER A 219 -27.36 -2.15 -9.84
C SER A 219 -27.79 -3.35 -10.67
N THR A 220 -28.04 -4.48 -10.01
CA THR A 220 -28.57 -5.67 -10.67
C THR A 220 -29.91 -6.08 -10.03
N PRO A 221 -30.70 -6.97 -10.66
CA PRO A 221 -31.92 -7.49 -10.03
C PRO A 221 -31.69 -8.15 -8.66
N THR A 222 -30.51 -8.75 -8.44
CA THR A 222 -30.15 -9.41 -7.18
C THR A 222 -29.43 -8.50 -6.20
N THR A 223 -28.88 -7.37 -6.67
CA THR A 223 -28.20 -6.35 -5.87
C THR A 223 -28.77 -4.97 -6.20
N PRO A 224 -29.99 -4.65 -5.71
CA PRO A 224 -30.60 -3.36 -5.96
C PRO A 224 -29.76 -2.23 -5.35
N ALA A 225 -29.85 -1.04 -5.95
CA ALA A 225 -29.15 0.14 -5.47
C ALA A 225 -29.53 0.47 -4.02
N VAL A 226 -28.54 0.65 -3.17
CA VAL A 226 -28.69 1.00 -1.76
C VAL A 226 -27.71 2.10 -1.36
N ALA A 227 -28.00 2.79 -0.26
CA ALA A 227 -27.20 3.93 0.20
C ALA A 227 -25.74 3.55 0.47
N TRP A 228 -25.49 2.28 0.85
CA TRP A 228 -24.17 1.78 1.21
C TRP A 228 -23.34 1.21 0.08
N ASP A 229 -23.86 1.17 -1.15
CA ASP A 229 -23.05 0.83 -2.34
C ASP A 229 -21.79 1.70 -2.36
N GLY A 230 -20.62 1.12 -2.59
CA GLY A 230 -19.36 1.84 -2.57
C GLY A 230 -18.15 0.92 -2.53
N VAL A 231 -17.02 1.46 -2.06
CA VAL A 231 -15.77 0.74 -1.91
C VAL A 231 -15.35 0.72 -0.45
N HIS A 232 -14.85 -0.43 0.00
CA HIS A 232 -14.67 -0.69 1.41
C HIS A 232 -13.37 -1.44 1.65
N LEU A 233 -12.52 -0.89 2.51
CA LEU A 233 -11.31 -1.55 2.95
C LEU A 233 -11.67 -2.54 4.05
N PHE A 234 -11.28 -3.79 3.86
CA PHE A 234 -11.33 -4.83 4.88
C PHE A 234 -10.08 -4.75 5.73
N LEU A 235 -10.27 -4.62 7.04
CA LEU A 235 -9.20 -4.53 8.03
C LEU A 235 -9.38 -5.64 9.07
N ARG A 236 -8.29 -6.35 9.39
CA ARG A 236 -8.30 -7.49 10.32
C ARG A 236 -9.44 -8.48 10.01
N TYR A 237 -9.61 -8.81 8.73
CA TYR A 237 -10.63 -9.75 8.26
C TYR A 237 -10.30 -11.16 8.73
N VAL A 238 -11.19 -11.74 9.55
CA VAL A 238 -11.09 -13.13 10.02
C VAL A 238 -12.03 -14.01 9.22
N SER A 239 -13.26 -13.54 9.00
CA SER A 239 -14.28 -14.19 8.19
C SER A 239 -15.24 -13.16 7.62
N GLU A 240 -16.19 -13.59 6.80
CA GLU A 240 -17.23 -12.68 6.28
C GLU A 240 -18.15 -12.12 7.38
N GLU A 241 -18.13 -12.72 8.57
CA GLU A 241 -18.90 -12.32 9.76
C GLU A 241 -18.08 -11.47 10.74
N SER A 242 -16.75 -11.46 10.62
CA SER A 242 -15.85 -10.90 11.62
C SER A 242 -14.70 -10.11 10.97
N LEU A 243 -14.86 -8.78 10.95
CA LEU A 243 -13.92 -7.84 10.33
C LEU A 243 -14.19 -6.39 10.79
N TYR A 244 -13.19 -5.53 10.60
CA TYR A 244 -13.41 -4.09 10.51
C TYR A 244 -13.53 -3.65 9.05
N TYR A 245 -14.29 -2.57 8.85
CA TYR A 245 -14.76 -2.13 7.56
C TYR A 245 -14.63 -0.61 7.48
N ALA A 246 -13.78 -0.09 6.60
CA ALA A 246 -13.61 1.35 6.38
C ALA A 246 -14.13 1.72 4.98
N SER A 247 -15.24 2.45 4.92
CA SER A 247 -15.99 2.72 3.69
C SER A 247 -15.69 4.10 3.12
N VAL A 248 -15.43 4.15 1.82
CA VAL A 248 -15.33 5.36 1.00
C VAL A 248 -16.21 5.20 -0.24
N ASN A 249 -16.39 6.30 -0.97
CA ASN A 249 -17.11 6.30 -2.24
C ASN A 249 -18.51 5.66 -2.16
N ARG A 250 -19.21 5.91 -1.05
CA ARG A 250 -20.57 5.43 -0.86
C ARG A 250 -21.55 6.23 -1.70
N ARG A 251 -22.61 5.60 -2.19
CA ARG A 251 -23.69 6.24 -2.98
C ARG A 251 -24.32 7.42 -2.25
N ASP A 252 -24.39 7.35 -0.92
CA ASP A 252 -24.88 8.41 -0.04
C ASP A 252 -23.87 9.53 0.29
N ASN A 253 -22.67 9.51 -0.30
CA ASN A 253 -21.55 10.44 -0.05
C ASN A 253 -21.05 10.43 1.41
N THR A 254 -21.35 9.38 2.18
CA THR A 254 -20.81 9.21 3.53
C THR A 254 -19.55 8.35 3.53
N THR A 255 -18.78 8.45 4.61
CA THR A 255 -17.78 7.47 5.01
C THR A 255 -18.26 6.78 6.27
N GLN A 256 -17.92 5.51 6.46
CA GLN A 256 -18.28 4.79 7.68
C GLN A 256 -17.16 3.84 8.10
N ILE A 257 -16.86 3.83 9.39
CA ILE A 257 -16.07 2.78 10.02
C ILE A 257 -17.05 1.88 10.77
N LYS A 258 -17.04 0.59 10.44
CA LYS A 258 -17.87 -0.42 11.09
C LYS A 258 -17.04 -1.58 11.59
N LYS A 259 -17.60 -2.27 12.56
CA LYS A 259 -17.19 -3.62 12.93
C LYS A 259 -18.33 -4.57 12.59
N LYS A 260 -17.99 -5.75 12.05
CA LYS A 260 -18.92 -6.85 11.94
C LYS A 260 -18.53 -7.93 12.95
N VAL A 261 -19.52 -8.51 13.61
CA VAL A 261 -19.36 -9.65 14.52
C VAL A 261 -20.36 -10.76 14.15
N PRO A 262 -20.07 -12.03 14.47
CA PRO A 262 -20.99 -13.14 14.25
C PRO A 262 -22.34 -12.97 14.96
N GLY A 263 -23.39 -13.54 14.36
CA GLY A 263 -24.77 -13.46 14.80
C GLY A 263 -25.48 -12.23 14.23
N GLY A 264 -26.27 -12.41 13.17
CA GLY A 264 -27.09 -11.33 12.60
C GLY A 264 -27.59 -11.59 11.18
N PRO A 265 -28.40 -10.66 10.64
CA PRO A 265 -29.09 -10.85 9.35
C PRO A 265 -28.21 -10.61 8.12
N SER A 266 -26.99 -10.08 8.27
CA SER A 266 -26.11 -9.75 7.15
C SER A 266 -25.09 -10.87 6.95
N ASN A 267 -25.40 -11.88 6.14
CA ASN A 267 -24.53 -13.06 5.93
C ASN A 267 -23.97 -13.59 7.25
N GLY A 268 -24.87 -13.93 8.19
CA GLY A 268 -24.49 -14.51 9.48
C GLY A 268 -23.94 -13.54 10.53
N GLY A 269 -23.74 -12.24 10.23
CA GLY A 269 -23.22 -11.27 11.20
C GLY A 269 -24.05 -10.00 11.37
N THR A 270 -23.70 -9.22 12.40
CA THR A 270 -24.27 -7.91 12.72
C THR A 270 -23.21 -6.83 12.56
N TYR A 271 -23.57 -5.75 11.88
CA TYR A 271 -22.73 -4.56 11.75
C TYR A 271 -23.02 -3.55 12.87
N TYR A 272 -21.94 -3.04 13.45
CA TYR A 272 -21.93 -1.92 14.38
C TYR A 272 -21.19 -0.77 13.75
N THR A 273 -21.87 0.36 13.53
CA THR A 273 -21.21 1.59 13.08
C THR A 273 -20.47 2.23 14.25
N LEU A 274 -19.17 2.42 14.09
CA LEU A 274 -18.29 3.02 15.09
C LEU A 274 -18.07 4.51 14.84
N ALA A 275 -17.98 4.90 13.57
CA ALA A 275 -17.91 6.29 13.16
C ALA A 275 -18.53 6.50 11.79
N SER A 276 -18.97 7.73 11.55
CA SER A 276 -19.47 8.21 10.27
C SER A 276 -18.81 9.53 9.93
N GLY A 277 -18.61 9.78 8.65
CA GLY A 277 -18.15 11.05 8.12
C GLY A 277 -18.71 11.30 6.74
N ARG A 278 -18.08 12.21 6.00
CA ARG A 278 -18.47 12.55 4.63
C ARG A 278 -17.25 12.66 3.74
N PHE A 279 -17.39 12.10 2.54
CA PHE A 279 -16.43 12.26 1.47
C PHE A 279 -17.20 12.13 0.15
N PRO A 280 -17.52 13.27 -0.52
CA PRO A 280 -18.25 13.24 -1.77
C PRO A 280 -17.52 12.46 -2.86
N VAL A 281 -18.26 11.63 -3.58
CA VAL A 281 -17.67 10.73 -4.57
C VAL A 281 -17.41 11.48 -5.88
N VAL A 282 -16.16 11.45 -6.33
CA VAL A 282 -15.77 11.93 -7.65
C VAL A 282 -15.46 10.73 -8.53
N LYS A 283 -16.30 10.50 -9.54
CA LYS A 283 -16.14 9.37 -10.47
C LYS A 283 -15.08 9.67 -11.53
N GLY A 284 -14.39 8.64 -12.01
CA GLY A 284 -13.39 8.72 -13.07
C GLY A 284 -12.08 9.40 -12.66
N VAL A 285 -11.90 9.72 -11.38
CA VAL A 285 -10.71 10.40 -10.84
C VAL A 285 -10.00 9.49 -9.86
N TRP A 286 -8.67 9.44 -9.97
CA TRP A 286 -7.81 8.75 -9.01
C TRP A 286 -7.76 9.52 -7.68
N GLN A 287 -7.92 8.79 -6.58
CA GLN A 287 -7.85 9.30 -5.22
C GLN A 287 -6.97 8.39 -4.37
N ASP A 288 -6.28 8.99 -3.41
CA ASP A 288 -5.48 8.24 -2.45
C ASP A 288 -6.36 7.91 -1.24
N VAL A 289 -6.57 6.62 -0.98
CA VAL A 289 -7.36 6.16 0.16
C VAL A 289 -6.43 5.40 1.10
N THR A 290 -6.40 5.81 2.37
CA THR A 290 -5.59 5.16 3.39
C THR A 290 -6.45 4.83 4.59
N ALA A 291 -6.32 3.62 5.14
CA ALA A 291 -6.84 3.29 6.46
C ALA A 291 -5.69 2.88 7.38
N THR A 292 -5.69 3.37 8.62
CA THR A 292 -4.82 2.90 9.69
C THR A 292 -5.63 2.10 10.70
N ILE A 293 -5.02 1.09 11.28
CA ILE A 293 -5.60 0.33 12.38
C ILE A 293 -4.51 -0.07 13.36
N SER A 294 -4.67 0.24 14.65
CA SER A 294 -3.70 -0.13 15.68
C SER A 294 -4.32 -0.43 17.04
N ASP A 295 -3.68 -1.35 17.75
CA ASP A 295 -3.97 -1.63 19.16
C ASP A 295 -3.47 -0.49 20.04
N ARG A 296 -4.29 -0.07 21.01
CA ARG A 296 -3.94 0.92 22.02
C ARG A 296 -3.56 0.24 23.33
N SER A 297 -2.81 0.96 24.18
CA SER A 297 -2.35 0.45 25.48
C SER A 297 -3.48 0.11 26.46
N ASP A 298 -4.66 0.70 26.28
CA ASP A 298 -5.88 0.42 27.04
C ASP A 298 -6.64 -0.83 26.53
N GLY A 299 -6.10 -1.50 25.52
CA GLY A 299 -6.70 -2.69 24.89
C GLY A 299 -7.75 -2.37 23.82
N SER A 300 -8.10 -1.11 23.59
CA SER A 300 -8.98 -0.69 22.49
C SER A 300 -8.25 -0.69 21.14
N VAL A 301 -8.99 -0.48 20.05
CA VAL A 301 -8.43 -0.39 18.69
C VAL A 301 -8.78 0.95 18.07
N LEU A 302 -7.77 1.71 17.63
CA LEU A 302 -7.95 2.92 16.83
C LEU A 302 -8.03 2.55 15.35
N ILE A 303 -9.00 3.14 14.64
CA ILE A 303 -9.15 3.02 13.20
C ILE A 303 -9.34 4.42 12.64
N GLU A 304 -8.54 4.78 11.64
CA GLU A 304 -8.67 6.05 10.94
C GLU A 304 -8.74 5.82 9.45
N LEU A 305 -9.55 6.63 8.77
CA LEU A 305 -9.74 6.58 7.34
C LEU A 305 -9.44 7.96 6.76
N PHE A 306 -8.56 7.97 5.77
CA PHE A 306 -8.12 9.14 5.05
C PHE A 306 -8.48 9.01 3.57
N ALA A 307 -8.85 10.15 2.98
CA ALA A 307 -9.01 10.28 1.54
C ALA A 307 -8.31 11.56 1.06
N ASN A 308 -7.42 11.43 0.08
CA ASN A 308 -6.54 12.48 -0.41
C ASN A 308 -5.77 13.20 0.71
N GLY A 309 -5.31 12.42 1.70
CA GLY A 309 -4.59 12.92 2.88
C GLY A 309 -5.45 13.56 3.97
N ALA A 310 -6.75 13.77 3.74
CA ALA A 310 -7.66 14.32 4.75
C ALA A 310 -8.29 13.20 5.60
N LEU A 311 -8.33 13.37 6.92
CA LEU A 311 -9.05 12.46 7.82
C LEU A 311 -10.57 12.60 7.58
N VAL A 312 -11.21 11.53 7.12
CA VAL A 312 -12.65 11.52 6.77
C VAL A 312 -13.50 10.67 7.72
N ALA A 313 -12.90 9.82 8.54
CA ALA A 313 -13.54 9.16 9.68
C ALA A 313 -12.48 8.65 10.66
N SER A 314 -12.78 8.64 11.96
CA SER A 314 -11.93 8.09 13.02
C SER A 314 -12.79 7.44 14.09
N ALA A 315 -12.38 6.27 14.58
CA ALA A 315 -13.12 5.48 15.55
C ALA A 315 -12.18 4.81 16.56
N ILE A 316 -12.64 4.68 17.81
CA ILE A 316 -12.01 3.81 18.80
C ILE A 316 -13.02 2.70 19.13
N ASP A 317 -12.67 1.45 18.86
CA ASP A 317 -13.44 0.28 19.29
C ASP A 317 -12.97 -0.19 20.66
N ASN A 318 -13.84 -0.06 21.66
CA ASN A 318 -13.63 -0.56 23.03
C ASN A 318 -14.28 -1.94 23.28
N GLY A 319 -14.70 -2.64 22.22
CA GLY A 319 -15.42 -3.91 22.31
C GLY A 319 -16.91 -3.83 21.95
N VAL A 320 -17.27 -2.93 21.03
CA VAL A 320 -18.66 -2.78 20.55
C VAL A 320 -19.10 -4.07 19.87
N GLY A 321 -20.25 -4.61 20.29
CA GLY A 321 -20.80 -5.87 19.76
C GLY A 321 -20.01 -7.13 20.11
N GLY A 322 -18.91 -7.03 20.86
CA GLY A 322 -18.03 -8.15 21.20
C GLY A 322 -16.54 -7.75 21.24
N PRO A 323 -15.63 -8.69 21.54
CA PRO A 323 -14.19 -8.41 21.63
C PRO A 323 -13.62 -7.73 20.37
N VAL A 324 -12.63 -6.87 20.53
CA VAL A 324 -11.91 -6.26 19.40
C VAL A 324 -11.15 -7.33 18.60
N LEU A 325 -10.97 -7.10 17.29
CA LEU A 325 -10.19 -8.00 16.43
C LEU A 325 -8.72 -7.58 16.45
N ARG A 326 -7.79 -8.52 16.60
CA ARG A 326 -6.36 -8.22 16.79
C ARG A 326 -5.52 -8.34 15.53
N SER A 327 -5.82 -9.32 14.69
CA SER A 327 -5.12 -9.53 13.43
C SER A 327 -6.05 -10.18 12.42
N GLY A 328 -5.74 -10.04 11.14
CA GLY A 328 -6.46 -10.74 10.08
C GLY A 328 -5.92 -10.40 8.71
N ARG A 329 -6.68 -10.80 7.69
CA ARG A 329 -6.44 -10.43 6.30
C ARG A 329 -6.76 -8.95 6.09
N LEU A 330 -6.23 -8.41 5.00
CA LEU A 330 -6.62 -7.12 4.44
C LEU A 330 -7.33 -7.36 3.11
N GLY A 331 -8.07 -6.37 2.62
CA GLY A 331 -8.79 -6.57 1.37
C GLY A 331 -9.60 -5.37 0.92
N LEU A 332 -10.30 -5.56 -0.19
CA LEU A 332 -11.27 -4.62 -0.73
C LEU A 332 -12.60 -5.33 -0.97
N ARG A 333 -13.66 -4.58 -0.71
CA ARG A 333 -15.01 -4.91 -1.17
C ARG A 333 -15.60 -3.79 -2.00
N GLY A 334 -16.28 -4.19 -3.06
CA GLY A 334 -17.15 -3.33 -3.85
C GLY A 334 -18.59 -3.78 -3.69
N ASP A 335 -19.46 -2.86 -3.29
CA ASP A 335 -20.90 -3.05 -3.37
C ASP A 335 -21.42 -2.18 -4.53
N ASN A 336 -21.97 -2.82 -5.56
CA ASN A 336 -22.52 -2.17 -6.75
C ASN A 336 -21.60 -1.09 -7.33
N SER A 337 -20.29 -1.34 -7.34
CA SER A 337 -19.29 -0.32 -7.68
C SER A 337 -18.29 -0.88 -8.66
N GLN A 338 -18.18 -0.23 -9.82
CA GLN A 338 -17.09 -0.46 -10.75
C GLN A 338 -15.92 0.43 -10.35
N PHE A 339 -14.74 -0.15 -10.14
CA PHE A 339 -13.55 0.63 -9.81
C PHE A 339 -12.26 -0.03 -10.31
N SER A 340 -11.28 0.83 -10.55
CA SER A 340 -9.88 0.46 -10.73
C SER A 340 -9.09 0.87 -9.50
N PHE A 341 -8.02 0.15 -9.21
CA PHE A 341 -7.19 0.41 -8.05
C PHE A 341 -5.75 0.02 -8.31
N ASP A 342 -4.82 0.70 -7.66
CA ASP A 342 -3.39 0.49 -7.80
C ASP A 342 -2.67 0.81 -6.50
N ASP A 343 -1.38 0.48 -6.42
CA ASP A 343 -0.52 0.77 -5.29
C ASP A 343 -1.14 0.32 -3.95
N PHE A 344 -1.62 -0.93 -3.89
CA PHE A 344 -2.09 -1.51 -2.63
C PHE A 344 -0.88 -1.76 -1.75
N ILE A 345 -0.61 -0.84 -0.82
CA ILE A 345 0.60 -0.82 0.00
C ILE A 345 0.20 -0.95 1.47
N VAL A 346 0.74 -1.97 2.13
CA VAL A 346 0.59 -2.18 3.56
C VAL A 346 1.91 -1.87 4.23
N ARG A 347 1.87 -0.98 5.21
CA ARG A 347 3.00 -0.66 6.08
C ARG A 347 2.68 -1.07 7.51
N SER A 348 3.71 -1.35 8.30
CA SER A 348 3.54 -1.40 9.75
C SER A 348 2.97 -0.08 10.24
N PHE A 349 2.35 -0.09 11.40
CA PHE A 349 1.88 1.13 12.04
C PHE A 349 2.09 0.96 13.55
N PRO A 350 2.48 2.02 14.26
CA PRO A 350 2.64 1.96 15.70
C PRO A 350 1.34 1.55 16.40
#